data_AF-A0A6A0BBB3-F1
#
_entry.id   AF-A0A6A0BBB3-F1
#
_cell.length_a   1.000
_cell.length_b   1.000
_cell.length_c   1.000
_cell.angle_alpha   90.00
_cell.angle_beta   90.00
_cell.angle_gamma   90.00
#
_symmetry.space_group_name_H-M   'P 1'
#
loop_
_entity.id
_entity.type
_entity.pdbx_description
1 polymer ?
#
loop_
_entity_poly.entity_id
_entity_poly.type
_entity_poly.pdbx_seq_one_letter_code
_entity_poly.pdbx_strand_id
1 'polypeptide(L)'
;MKKFAAEKKEKAVPTSLFENTTSYKQQPKDNIEAKRNALYQEIMRQESDIDELKGMTNKLTQNNENFISDIRRNIDNARSIFENSQLNSRQAQGENEIYQSVYANLKSRFEIQNEKIRQSSNRTRRDIEDKIDNLSRERNNLPW
;
A
#
# COMPACT_ATOMS: atom_id res chain seq x y z
N MET A 1 32.18 -30.09 -92.73
CA MET A 1 32.93 -28.98 -92.09
C MET A 1 31.95 -28.09 -91.32
N LYS A 2 32.42 -27.50 -90.19
CA LYS A 2 31.74 -26.66 -89.17
C LYS A 2 31.24 -27.33 -87.87
N LYS A 3 32.22 -27.71 -87.05
CA LYS A 3 32.50 -27.40 -85.61
C LYS A 3 31.45 -26.69 -84.70
N PHE A 4 31.34 -27.25 -83.47
CA PHE A 4 31.09 -26.71 -82.10
C PHE A 4 29.80 -25.89 -81.84
N ALA A 5 29.10 -25.95 -80.69
CA ALA A 5 29.47 -26.31 -79.31
C ALA A 5 28.25 -26.86 -78.53
N ALA A 6 28.52 -27.73 -77.54
CA ALA A 6 27.56 -28.20 -76.56
C ALA A 6 27.59 -27.29 -75.32
N GLU A 7 26.43 -26.77 -74.92
CA GLU A 7 26.27 -26.02 -73.68
C GLU A 7 25.55 -26.89 -72.64
N LYS A 8 26.31 -27.29 -71.61
CA LYS A 8 25.80 -27.91 -70.39
C LYS A 8 25.09 -26.83 -69.58
N LYS A 9 23.85 -27.08 -69.16
CA LYS A 9 23.26 -26.36 -68.02
C LYS A 9 23.22 -27.28 -66.81
N GLU A 10 24.03 -26.90 -65.84
CA GLU A 10 24.22 -27.54 -64.55
C GLU A 10 22.92 -27.59 -63.75
N LYS A 11 22.67 -28.74 -63.12
CA LYS A 11 21.65 -28.89 -62.09
C LYS A 11 22.12 -28.11 -60.86
N ALA A 12 21.38 -27.06 -60.50
CA ALA A 12 21.59 -26.38 -59.22
C ALA A 12 21.21 -27.34 -58.07
N VAL A 13 22.21 -27.71 -57.29
CA VAL A 13 22.08 -28.38 -56.00
C VAL A 13 21.58 -27.34 -54.99
N PRO A 14 20.52 -27.61 -54.19
CA PRO A 14 20.13 -26.72 -53.11
C PRO A 14 21.02 -27.00 -51.90
N THR A 15 21.93 -26.07 -51.60
CA THR A 15 22.87 -26.19 -50.48
C THR A 15 22.41 -25.32 -49.30
N SER A 16 22.14 -25.98 -48.18
CA SER A 16 22.21 -25.51 -46.79
C SER A 16 21.15 -24.50 -46.31
N LEU A 17 20.19 -24.90 -45.46
CA LEU A 17 20.28 -25.12 -44.01
C LEU A 17 20.54 -23.81 -43.24
N PHE A 18 19.51 -23.39 -42.48
CA PHE A 18 19.39 -22.21 -41.59
C PHE A 18 18.84 -20.91 -42.19
N GLU A 19 17.60 -20.94 -42.67
CA GLU A 19 16.69 -19.78 -42.57
C GLU A 19 15.73 -20.01 -41.40
N ASN A 20 16.24 -19.86 -40.18
CA ASN A 20 15.40 -19.70 -39.01
C ASN A 20 15.98 -18.58 -38.16
N THR A 21 16.09 -17.39 -38.77
CA THR A 21 16.22 -16.16 -37.98
C THR A 21 14.82 -15.85 -37.48
N THR A 22 14.54 -16.27 -36.26
CA THR A 22 13.43 -15.73 -35.47
C THR A 22 13.47 -14.21 -35.63
N SER A 23 12.53 -13.68 -36.41
CA SER A 23 12.33 -12.24 -36.53
C SER A 23 11.89 -11.77 -35.15
N TYR A 24 12.86 -11.32 -34.34
CA TYR A 24 12.58 -10.49 -33.19
C TYR A 24 11.99 -9.21 -33.77
N LYS A 25 10.66 -9.17 -33.87
CA LYS A 25 9.93 -7.90 -34.01
C LYS A 25 10.40 -7.03 -32.86
N GLN A 26 11.36 -6.14 -33.13
CA GLN A 26 11.67 -5.04 -32.24
C GLN A 26 10.36 -4.27 -32.09
N GLN A 27 9.73 -4.39 -30.93
CA GLN A 27 8.71 -3.43 -30.57
C GLN A 27 9.33 -2.03 -30.67
N PRO A 28 8.60 -1.02 -31.16
CA PRO A 28 9.13 0.34 -31.22
C PRO A 28 9.65 0.72 -29.84
N LYS A 29 10.93 1.08 -29.73
CA LYS A 29 11.59 1.42 -28.45
C LYS A 29 10.77 2.45 -27.65
N ASP A 30 10.10 3.36 -28.34
CA ASP A 30 9.22 4.38 -27.78
C ASP A 30 8.05 3.80 -26.97
N ASN A 31 7.52 2.64 -27.36
CA ASN A 31 6.42 1.98 -26.64
C ASN A 31 6.91 1.28 -25.36
N ILE A 32 8.13 0.72 -25.39
CA ILE A 32 8.73 0.09 -24.21
C ILE A 32 9.10 1.15 -23.17
N GLU A 33 9.65 2.29 -23.60
CA GLU A 33 9.98 3.40 -22.71
C GLU A 33 8.72 4.05 -22.11
N ALA A 34 7.67 4.24 -22.92
CA ALA A 34 6.38 4.68 -22.41
C ALA A 34 5.80 3.72 -21.36
N LYS A 35 5.90 2.40 -21.61
CA LYS A 35 5.47 1.37 -20.65
C LYS A 35 6.30 1.40 -19.36
N ARG A 36 7.63 1.56 -19.46
CA ARG A 36 8.53 1.69 -18.31
C ARG A 36 8.17 2.91 -17.45
N ASN A 37 7.91 4.04 -18.09
CA ASN A 37 7.48 5.26 -17.41
C ASN A 37 6.11 5.11 -16.74
N ALA A 38 5.15 4.46 -17.40
CA ALA A 38 3.83 4.19 -16.79
C ALA A 38 3.93 3.32 -15.53
N LEU A 39 4.76 2.27 -15.56
CA LEU A 39 5.02 1.43 -14.38
C LEU A 39 5.70 2.21 -13.25
N TYR A 40 6.63 3.11 -13.58
CA TYR A 40 7.28 3.98 -12.60
C TYR A 40 6.28 4.93 -11.92
N GLN A 41 5.39 5.56 -12.70
CA GLN A 41 4.35 6.44 -12.16
C GLN A 41 3.38 5.68 -11.25
N GLU A 42 3.00 4.46 -11.62
CA GLU A 42 2.11 3.65 -10.79
C GLU A 42 2.80 3.21 -9.48
N ILE A 43 4.09 2.85 -9.50
CA ILE A 43 4.86 2.58 -8.27
C ILE A 43 4.83 3.80 -7.35
N MET A 44 5.15 4.98 -7.87
CA MET A 44 5.11 6.22 -7.09
C MET A 44 3.72 6.50 -6.50
N ARG A 45 2.67 6.21 -7.26
CA ARG A 45 1.29 6.37 -6.78
C ARG A 45 1.01 5.44 -5.60
N GLN A 46 1.41 4.17 -5.69
CA GLN A 46 1.25 3.19 -4.62
C GLN A 46 2.08 3.57 -3.37
N GLU A 47 3.29 4.09 -3.54
CA GLU A 47 4.10 4.63 -2.44
C GLU A 47 3.39 5.80 -1.74
N SER A 48 2.78 6.70 -2.51
CA SER A 48 1.95 7.78 -1.95
C SER A 48 0.74 7.26 -1.17
N ASP A 49 0.10 6.18 -1.64
CA ASP A 49 -1.03 5.55 -0.94
C ASP A 49 -0.59 5.00 0.44
N ILE A 50 0.66 4.51 0.57
CA ILE A 50 1.22 4.08 1.87
C ILE A 50 1.38 5.27 2.83
N ASP A 51 1.88 6.40 2.33
CA ASP A 51 2.04 7.61 3.13
C ASP A 51 0.69 8.18 3.58
N GLU A 52 -0.32 8.17 2.71
CA GLU A 52 -1.69 8.57 3.06
C GLU A 52 -2.28 7.64 4.13
N LEU A 53 -2.14 6.32 3.96
CA LEU A 53 -2.59 5.32 4.93
C LEU A 53 -1.95 5.55 6.30
N LYS A 54 -0.64 5.84 6.33
CA LYS A 54 0.09 6.17 7.56
C LYS A 54 -0.44 7.45 8.18
N GLY A 55 -0.67 8.49 7.38
CA GLY A 55 -1.26 9.76 7.83
C GLY A 55 -2.64 9.57 8.47
N MET A 56 -3.53 8.82 7.81
CA MET A 56 -4.87 8.48 8.33
C MET A 56 -4.81 7.69 9.63
N THR A 57 -3.93 6.68 9.69
CA THR A 57 -3.74 5.83 10.87
C THR A 57 -3.30 6.65 12.09
N ASN A 58 -2.32 7.54 11.89
CA ASN A 58 -1.81 8.43 12.93
C ASN A 58 -2.88 9.42 13.39
N LYS A 59 -3.59 10.06 12.45
CA LYS A 59 -4.65 11.03 12.77
C LYS A 59 -5.76 10.39 13.59
N LEU A 60 -6.18 9.17 13.26
CA LEU A 60 -7.21 8.47 13.99
C LEU A 60 -6.75 8.09 15.41
N THR A 61 -5.50 7.62 15.55
CA THR A 61 -4.89 7.32 16.86
C THR A 61 -4.86 8.57 17.74
N GLN A 62 -4.40 9.69 17.18
CA GLN A 62 -4.35 10.98 17.88
C GLN A 62 -5.75 11.47 18.29
N ASN A 63 -6.76 11.32 17.43
CA ASN A 63 -8.13 11.69 17.78
C ASN A 63 -8.65 10.87 18.97
N ASN A 64 -8.36 9.57 19.01
CA ASN A 64 -8.75 8.71 20.13
C ASN A 64 -8.04 9.11 21.42
N GLU A 65 -6.73 9.43 21.36
CA GLU A 65 -5.97 9.91 22.51
C GLU A 65 -6.51 11.24 23.06
N ASN A 66 -6.77 12.20 22.17
CA ASN A 66 -7.38 13.48 22.53
C ASN A 66 -8.74 13.29 23.19
N PHE A 67 -9.59 12.43 22.63
CA PHE A 67 -10.91 12.17 23.17
C PHE A 67 -10.87 11.54 24.58
N ILE A 68 -9.97 10.57 24.82
CA ILE A 68 -9.76 10.01 26.16
C ILE A 68 -9.27 11.07 27.13
N SER A 69 -8.33 11.92 26.70
CA SER A 69 -7.80 13.01 27.51
C SER A 69 -8.88 14.02 27.90
N ASP A 70 -9.76 14.38 26.96
CA ASP A 70 -10.89 15.28 27.20
C ASP A 70 -11.90 14.67 28.17
N ILE A 71 -12.23 13.38 28.03
CA ILE A 71 -13.10 12.68 28.98
C ILE A 71 -12.49 12.71 30.37
N ARG A 72 -11.18 12.40 30.49
CA ARG A 72 -10.50 12.41 31.78
C ARG A 72 -10.59 13.78 32.44
N ARG A 73 -10.28 14.85 31.70
CA ARG A 73 -10.40 16.22 32.18
C ARG A 73 -11.83 16.53 32.65
N ASN A 74 -12.84 16.12 31.90
CA ASN A 74 -14.24 16.35 32.26
C ASN A 74 -14.64 15.58 33.53
N ILE A 75 -14.13 14.35 33.72
CA ILE A 75 -14.35 13.57 34.95
C ILE A 75 -13.66 14.23 36.14
N ASP A 76 -12.42 14.69 35.98
CA ASP A 76 -11.68 15.38 37.04
C ASP A 76 -12.38 16.70 37.43
N ASN A 77 -12.90 17.43 36.46
CA ASN A 77 -13.71 18.64 36.71
C ASN A 77 -15.02 18.31 37.43
N ALA A 78 -15.73 17.27 37.00
CA ALA A 78 -16.96 16.82 37.65
C ALA A 78 -16.68 16.43 39.11
N ARG A 79 -15.62 15.67 39.34
CA ARG A 79 -15.16 15.29 40.69
C ARG A 79 -14.90 16.51 41.58
N SER A 80 -14.19 17.51 41.07
CA SER A 80 -13.94 18.76 41.80
C SER A 80 -15.24 19.48 42.18
N ILE A 81 -16.24 19.51 41.29
CA ILE A 81 -17.56 20.09 41.58
C ILE A 81 -18.27 19.30 42.69
N PHE A 82 -18.24 17.97 42.63
CA PHE A 82 -18.85 17.12 43.65
C PHE A 82 -18.19 17.28 45.03
N GLU A 83 -16.86 17.32 45.08
CA GLU A 83 -16.10 17.53 46.33
C GLU A 83 -16.39 18.89 46.97
N ASN A 84 -16.66 19.93 46.16
CA ASN A 84 -16.99 21.28 46.64
C ASN A 84 -18.50 21.52 46.82
N SER A 85 -19.35 20.57 46.44
CA SER A 85 -20.80 20.66 46.62
C SER A 85 -21.21 20.25 48.04
N GLN A 86 -22.35 20.74 48.53
CA GLN A 86 -22.95 20.30 49.81
C GLN A 86 -23.56 18.89 49.73
N LEU A 87 -23.17 18.06 48.75
CA LEU A 87 -23.68 16.70 48.60
C LEU A 87 -23.17 15.78 49.73
N ASN A 88 -23.96 14.75 50.03
CA ASN A 88 -23.58 13.72 50.98
C ASN A 88 -22.33 12.97 50.47
N SER A 89 -21.30 12.82 51.30
CA SER A 89 -20.03 12.19 50.95
C SER A 89 -20.17 10.78 50.37
N ARG A 90 -21.16 9.99 50.84
CA ARG A 90 -21.45 8.66 50.28
C ARG A 90 -21.95 8.71 48.84
N GLN A 91 -22.76 9.72 48.52
CA GLN A 91 -23.27 9.89 47.16
C GLN A 91 -22.15 10.33 46.21
N ALA A 92 -21.34 11.30 46.62
CA ALA A 92 -20.18 11.76 45.83
C ALA A 92 -19.18 10.62 45.56
N GLN A 93 -18.95 9.75 46.54
CA GLN A 93 -18.10 8.57 46.36
C GLN A 93 -18.67 7.58 45.33
N GLY A 94 -19.98 7.26 45.43
CA GLY A 94 -20.63 6.36 44.48
C GLY A 94 -20.61 6.89 43.04
N GLU A 95 -20.85 8.20 42.87
CA GLU A 95 -20.76 8.85 41.55
C GLU A 95 -19.34 8.82 41.00
N ASN A 96 -18.32 9.08 41.83
CA ASN A 96 -16.92 8.97 41.41
C ASN A 96 -16.55 7.55 40.97
N GLU A 97 -17.00 6.51 41.67
CA GLU A 97 -16.78 5.12 41.26
C GLU A 97 -17.41 4.81 39.88
N ILE A 98 -18.61 5.32 39.63
CA ILE A 98 -19.27 5.21 38.32
C ILE A 98 -18.43 5.89 37.23
N TYR A 99 -17.98 7.12 37.45
CA TYR A 99 -17.16 7.84 36.46
C TYR A 99 -15.84 7.13 36.16
N GLN A 100 -15.14 6.63 37.19
CA GLN A 100 -13.89 5.87 36.99
C GLN A 100 -14.14 4.58 36.21
N SER A 101 -15.24 3.87 36.49
CA SER A 101 -15.63 2.68 35.73
C SER A 101 -15.95 2.99 34.27
N VAL A 102 -16.68 4.09 34.01
CA VAL A 102 -16.98 4.55 32.64
C VAL A 102 -15.68 4.90 31.91
N TYR A 103 -14.77 5.64 32.55
CA TYR A 103 -13.47 5.97 31.98
C TYR A 103 -12.65 4.74 31.62
N ALA A 104 -12.54 3.77 32.54
CA ALA A 104 -11.81 2.54 32.30
C ALA A 104 -12.38 1.75 31.11
N ASN A 105 -13.70 1.65 31.02
CA ASN A 105 -14.38 0.99 29.90
C ASN A 105 -14.13 1.70 28.56
N LEU A 106 -14.21 3.04 28.53
CA LEU A 106 -13.93 3.82 27.34
C LEU A 106 -12.47 3.66 26.91
N LYS A 107 -11.53 3.81 27.84
CA LYS A 107 -10.10 3.64 27.59
C LYS A 107 -9.81 2.28 26.96
N SER A 108 -10.32 1.20 27.55
CA SER A 108 -10.13 -0.16 27.02
C SER A 108 -10.70 -0.31 25.60
N ARG A 109 -11.88 0.24 25.32
CA ARG A 109 -12.47 0.21 23.97
C ARG A 109 -11.61 0.95 22.94
N PHE A 110 -11.06 2.10 23.30
CA PHE A 110 -10.18 2.86 22.40
C PHE A 110 -8.83 2.17 22.18
N GLU A 111 -8.26 1.52 23.21
CA GLU A 111 -7.07 0.69 23.04
C GLU A 111 -7.32 -0.45 22.03
N ILE A 112 -8.47 -1.13 22.13
CA ILE A 112 -8.88 -2.16 21.17
C ILE A 112 -9.09 -1.57 19.77
N GLN A 113 -9.70 -0.39 19.65
CA GLN A 113 -9.88 0.27 18.35
C GLN A 113 -8.52 0.61 17.73
N ASN A 114 -7.62 1.25 18.47
CA ASN A 114 -6.28 1.59 18.00
C ASN A 114 -5.52 0.36 17.52
N GLU A 115 -5.62 -0.76 18.25
CA GLU A 115 -5.01 -2.01 17.82
C GLU A 115 -5.62 -2.56 16.53
N LYS A 116 -6.95 -2.56 16.40
CA LYS A 116 -7.63 -2.99 15.16
C LYS A 116 -7.23 -2.13 13.96
N ILE A 117 -7.16 -0.81 14.14
CA ILE A 117 -6.72 0.11 13.09
C ILE A 117 -5.26 -0.15 12.72
N ARG A 118 -4.37 -0.35 13.70
CA ARG A 118 -2.97 -0.71 13.45
C ARG A 118 -2.85 -2.02 12.66
N GLN A 119 -3.61 -3.05 13.04
CA GLN A 119 -3.62 -4.33 12.33
C GLN A 119 -4.15 -4.19 10.90
N SER A 120 -5.25 -3.46 10.72
CA SER A 120 -5.84 -3.21 9.40
C SER A 120 -4.89 -2.44 8.51
N SER A 121 -4.32 -1.35 9.02
CA SER A 121 -3.33 -0.52 8.31
C SER A 121 -2.11 -1.33 7.89
N ASN A 122 -1.58 -2.18 8.78
CA ASN A 122 -0.46 -3.05 8.45
C ASN A 122 -0.79 -4.08 7.36
N ARG A 123 -2.02 -4.61 7.32
CA ARG A 123 -2.45 -5.53 6.24
C ARG A 123 -2.52 -4.79 4.91
N THR A 124 -3.23 -3.66 4.88
CA THR A 124 -3.34 -2.83 3.68
C THR A 124 -1.98 -2.37 3.16
N ARG A 125 -1.07 -1.96 4.05
CA ARG A 125 0.31 -1.61 3.67
C ARG A 125 1.01 -2.77 2.97
N ARG A 126 0.94 -3.98 3.51
CA ARG A 126 1.56 -5.17 2.88
C ARG A 126 0.96 -5.45 1.51
N ASP A 127 -0.37 -5.35 1.36
CA ASP A 127 -1.02 -5.55 0.07
C ASP A 127 -0.56 -4.53 -0.98
N ILE A 128 -0.23 -3.31 -0.57
CA ILE A 128 0.34 -2.27 -1.44
C ILE A 128 1.81 -2.58 -1.75
N GLU A 129 2.60 -2.97 -0.75
CA GLU A 129 4.01 -3.38 -0.92
C GLU A 129 4.14 -4.55 -1.91
N ASP A 130 3.27 -5.55 -1.81
CA ASP A 130 3.24 -6.68 -2.75
C ASP A 130 2.92 -6.23 -4.19
N LYS A 131 2.07 -5.20 -4.36
CA LYS A 131 1.80 -4.61 -5.67
C LYS A 131 3.02 -3.85 -6.20
N ILE A 132 3.68 -3.05 -5.37
CA ILE A 132 4.91 -2.33 -5.72
C ILE A 132 5.99 -3.32 -6.18
N ASP A 133 6.16 -4.42 -5.47
CA ASP A 133 7.10 -5.49 -5.82
C ASP A 133 6.79 -6.09 -7.19
N ASN A 134 5.52 -6.39 -7.46
CA ASN A 134 5.09 -6.93 -8.74
C ASN A 134 5.30 -5.94 -9.89
N LEU A 135 4.95 -4.66 -9.70
CA LEU A 135 5.19 -3.59 -10.68
C LEU A 135 6.67 -3.38 -10.94
N SER A 136 7.50 -3.45 -9.89
CA SER A 136 8.96 -3.32 -9.99
C SER A 136 9.56 -4.47 -10.78
N ARG A 137 9.09 -5.71 -10.55
CA ARG A 137 9.48 -6.87 -11.36
C ARG A 137 9.05 -6.72 -12.81
N GLU A 138 7.81 -6.30 -13.08
CA GLU A 138 7.34 -6.07 -14.45
C GLU A 138 8.21 -5.03 -15.17
N ARG A 139 8.52 -3.90 -14.49
CA ARG A 139 9.37 -2.84 -15.04
C ARG A 139 10.77 -3.34 -15.36
N ASN A 140 11.37 -4.12 -14.46
CA ASN A 140 12.73 -4.64 -14.62
C ASN A 140 12.83 -5.74 -15.70
N ASN A 141 11.71 -6.41 -16.00
CA ASN A 141 11.63 -7.40 -17.09
C ASN A 141 11.46 -6.76 -18.48
N LEU A 142 11.30 -5.43 -18.57
CA LEU A 142 11.23 -4.74 -19.86
C LEU A 142 12.61 -4.63 -20.51
N PRO A 143 12.74 -4.91 -21.83
CA PRO A 143 14.01 -4.80 -22.54
C PRO A 143 14.53 -3.36 -22.60
N TRP A 144 15.85 -3.19 -22.57
CA TRP A 144 16.54 -1.90 -22.69
C TRP A 144 16.77 -1.48 -24.15
#